data_AF-A0A5J4P4W0-F1
#
_entry.id   AF-A0A5J4P4W0-F1
#
_cell.length_a   1.000
_cell.length_b   1.000
_cell.length_c   1.000
_cell.angle_alpha   90.00
_cell.angle_beta   90.00
_cell.angle_gamma   90.00
#
_symmetry.space_group_name_H-M   'P 1'
#
loop_
_entity.id
_entity.type
_entity.pdbx_description
1 polymer ?
#
loop_
_entity_poly.entity_id
_entity_poly.type
_entity_poly.pdbx_seq_one_letter_code
_entity_poly.pdbx_strand_id
1 'polypeptide(L)' 'IDEIELLGCNLPEITIRVVCSKGIYIRALARDIGEALNSGAHLTKLIRTRVGAVTLKDCLEIDDFKRWLDNN' A
#
# COMPACT_ATOMS: atom_id res chain seq x y z
N ILE A 1 6.91 6.97 10.32
CA ILE A 1 7.23 6.37 9.01
C ILE A 1 8.67 5.93 9.10
N ASP A 2 8.93 4.67 8.79
CA ASP A 2 10.25 4.08 8.96
C ASP A 2 11.04 4.10 7.64
N GLU A 3 10.35 3.98 6.50
CA GLU A 3 10.95 4.03 5.17
C GLU A 3 9.94 4.54 4.11
N ILE A 4 10.41 5.31 3.14
CA ILE A 4 9.68 5.65 1.91
C ILE A 4 10.62 5.43 0.72
N GLU A 5 10.15 4.71 -0.28
CA GLU A 5 10.89 4.44 -1.53
C GLU A 5 10.03 4.84 -2.73
N LEU A 6 10.61 5.57 -3.69
CA LEU A 6 9.98 5.87 -4.97
C LEU A 6 10.15 4.69 -5.92
N LEU A 7 9.05 4.04 -6.28
CA LEU A 7 9.06 2.90 -7.20
C LEU A 7 8.87 3.32 -8.66
N GLY A 8 8.19 4.45 -8.89
CA GLY A 8 7.96 4.96 -10.24
C GLY A 8 7.32 6.35 -10.22
N CYS A 9 7.64 7.14 -11.23
CA CYS A 9 7.10 8.48 -11.44
C CYS A 9 6.79 8.65 -12.93
N ASN A 10 5.51 8.66 -13.27
CA ASN A 10 5.00 8.95 -14.60
C ASN A 10 3.85 9.94 -14.45
N LEU A 11 4.19 11.22 -14.36
CA LEU A 11 3.24 12.26 -14.00
C LEU A 11 1.98 12.21 -14.88
N PRO A 12 0.78 12.32 -14.29
CA PRO A 12 0.52 12.73 -12.90
C PRO A 12 0.57 11.60 -11.86
N GLU A 13 1.02 10.39 -12.21
CA GLU A 13 1.04 9.22 -11.32
C GLU A 13 2.41 8.99 -10.67
N ILE A 14 2.40 8.76 -9.36
CA ILE A 14 3.59 8.44 -8.56
C ILE A 14 3.28 7.18 -7.74
N THR A 15 4.18 6.20 -7.79
CA THR A 15 4.09 4.98 -6.99
C THR A 15 5.20 4.97 -5.95
N ILE A 16 4.82 4.82 -4.68
CA ILE A 16 5.75 4.73 -3.55
C ILE A 16 5.52 3.45 -2.75
N ARG A 17 6.59 2.90 -2.17
CA ARG A 17 6.52 1.90 -1.10
C ARG A 17 6.76 2.61 0.23
N VAL A 18 5.93 2.29 1.22
CA VAL A 18 6.04 2.87 2.56
C VAL A 18 6.14 1.75 3.59
N VAL A 19 7.12 1.86 4.48
CA VAL A 19 7.18 1.07 5.72
C VAL A 19 6.81 1.99 6.87
N CYS A 20 5.82 1.57 7.65
CA CYS A 20 5.33 2.36 8.76
C CYS A 20 4.82 1.48 9.91
N SER A 21 4.87 2.05 11.11
CA SER A 21 4.18 1.56 12.29
C SER A 21 2.65 1.67 12.17
N LYS A 22 1.93 1.11 13.15
CA LYS A 22 0.47 1.15 13.22
C LYS A 22 -0.06 2.58 13.28
N GLY A 23 -1.25 2.81 12.71
CA GLY A 23 -1.99 4.08 12.84
C GLY A 23 -1.64 5.16 11.81
N ILE A 24 -0.79 4.86 10.83
CA ILE A 24 -0.50 5.81 9.74
C ILE A 24 -1.63 5.83 8.70
N TYR A 25 -2.12 7.03 8.41
CA TYR A 25 -3.13 7.27 7.39
C TYR A 25 -2.46 7.57 6.04
N ILE A 26 -2.30 6.55 5.20
CA ILE A 26 -1.67 6.70 3.87
C ILE A 26 -2.37 7.74 2.98
N ARG A 27 -3.68 7.92 3.14
CA ARG A 27 -4.43 8.99 2.45
C ARG A 27 -3.98 10.40 2.85
N ALA A 28 -3.67 10.61 4.13
CA ALA A 28 -3.13 11.89 4.59
C ALA A 28 -1.72 12.11 4.03
N LEU A 29 -0.87 11.06 4.07
CA LEU A 29 0.47 11.12 3.49
C LEU A 29 0.44 11.52 2.00
N ALA A 30 -0.50 10.98 1.22
CA ALA A 30 -0.64 11.37 -0.19
C ALA A 30 -0.94 12.87 -0.36
N ARG A 31 -1.86 13.42 0.45
CA ARG A 31 -2.17 14.86 0.46
C ARG A 31 -0.93 15.68 0.85
N ASP A 32 -0.27 15.31 1.95
CA ASP A 32 0.88 16.03 2.48
C ASP A 32 2.05 16.05 1.47
N ILE A 33 2.26 14.96 0.72
CA ILE A 33 3.21 14.90 -0.41
C ILE A 33 2.79 15.86 -1.53
N GLY A 34 1.50 15.89 -1.89
CA GLY A 34 0.98 16.83 -2.89
C GLY A 34 1.23 18.27 -2.51
N GLU A 35 0.91 18.65 -1.27
CA GLU A 35 1.13 19.99 -0.72
C GLU A 35 2.62 20.37 -0.75
N ALA A 36 3.51 19.47 -0.32
CA ALA A 36 4.96 19.68 -0.35
C ALA A 36 5.51 19.87 -1.78
N LEU A 37 4.85 19.30 -2.79
CA LEU A 37 5.17 19.48 -4.21
C LEU A 37 4.52 20.73 -4.81
N ASN A 38 3.87 21.59 -4.01
CA ASN A 38 3.08 22.74 -4.47
C ASN A 38 1.96 22.34 -5.46
N SER A 39 1.36 21.17 -5.24
CA SER A 39 0.27 20.62 -6.04
C SER A 39 -0.82 20.00 -5.14
N GLY A 40 -1.75 19.27 -5.74
CA GLY A 40 -2.70 18.41 -5.04
C GLY A 40 -2.46 16.94 -5.39
N ALA A 41 -2.50 16.08 -4.39
CA ALA A 41 -2.41 14.63 -4.60
C ALA A 41 -3.42 13.88 -3.75
N HIS A 42 -3.90 12.76 -4.28
CA HIS A 42 -4.80 11.85 -3.59
C HIS A 42 -4.41 10.40 -3.91
N LEU A 43 -4.77 9.50 -3.00
CA LEU A 43 -4.48 8.09 -3.16
C LEU A 43 -5.43 7.46 -4.18
N THR A 44 -4.88 6.89 -5.25
CA THR A 44 -5.66 6.20 -6.30
C THR A 44 -5.70 4.68 -6.12
N LYS A 45 -4.60 4.09 -5.62
CA LYS A 45 -4.48 2.65 -5.37
C LYS A 45 -3.63 2.40 -4.13
N LEU A 46 -4.02 1.39 -3.34
CA LEU A 46 -3.28 0.95 -2.17
C LEU A 46 -3.30 -0.56 -2.06
N ILE A 47 -2.13 -1.16 -1.87
CA ILE A 47 -1.98 -2.57 -1.55
C ILE A 47 -1.15 -2.66 -0.28
N ARG A 48 -1.69 -3.31 0.74
CA ARG A 48 -0.94 -3.62 1.96
C ARG A 48 -0.20 -4.93 1.75
N THR A 49 1.12 -4.85 1.59
CA THR A 49 1.97 -6.01 1.27
C THR A 49 2.46 -6.79 2.49
N ARG A 50 2.35 -6.21 3.70
CA ARG A 50 2.81 -6.83 4.95
C ARG A 50 2.05 -6.33 6.19
N VAL A 51 1.80 -7.23 7.15
CA VAL A 51 1.36 -6.93 8.52
C VAL A 51 2.13 -7.81 9.48
N GLY A 52 3.04 -7.22 10.27
CA GLY A 52 3.94 -8.00 11.12
C GLY A 52 4.74 -9.01 10.29
N ALA A 53 4.66 -10.29 10.65
CA ALA A 53 5.32 -11.38 9.93
C ALA A 53 4.56 -11.85 8.67
N VAL A 54 3.27 -11.50 8.53
CA VAL A 54 2.44 -11.95 7.41
C VAL A 54 2.67 -11.03 6.21
N THR A 55 3.00 -11.63 5.07
CA THR A 55 3.19 -10.96 3.79
C THR A 55 2.05 -11.29 2.83
N LEU A 56 1.96 -10.55 1.73
CA LEU A 56 0.96 -10.80 0.69
C LEU A 56 1.04 -12.23 0.11
N LYS A 57 2.23 -12.85 0.12
CA LYS A 57 2.43 -14.22 -0.37
C LYS A 57 1.79 -15.28 0.54
N ASP A 58 1.55 -14.93 1.79
CA ASP A 58 0.91 -15.81 2.77
C ASP A 58 -0.63 -15.70 2.70
N CYS A 59 -1.16 -14.80 1.89
CA CYS A 59 -2.59 -14.57 1.74
C CYS A 59 -3.19 -15.45 0.63
N LEU A 60 -4.39 -15.98 0.88
CA LEU A 60 -5.20 -16.66 -0.14
C LEU A 60 -5.99 -15.64 -0.95
N GLU A 61 -6.11 -15.90 -2.26
CA GLU A 61 -7.12 -15.24 -3.07
C GLU A 61 -8.52 -15.77 -2.70
N ILE A 62 -9.54 -14.92 -2.83
CA ILE A 62 -10.92 -15.28 -2.45
C ILE A 62 -11.42 -16.48 -3.25
N ASP A 63 -11.06 -16.56 -4.54
CA ASP A 63 -11.49 -17.64 -5.42
C ASP A 63 -10.90 -19.01 -5.03
N ASP A 64 -9.73 -19.01 -4.38
CA ASP A 64 -9.08 -20.22 -3.88
C ASP A 64 -9.59 -20.65 -2.49
N PHE A 65 -10.31 -19.77 -1.78
CA PHE A 65 -10.79 -20.06 -0.43
C PHE A 65 -11.70 -21.30 -0.37
N LYS A 66 -12.60 -21.45 -1.35
CA LYS A 66 -13.48 -22.62 -1.41
C LYS A 66 -12.69 -23.92 -1.59
N ARG A 67 -11.68 -23.91 -2.47
CA ARG A 67 -10.80 -25.07 -2.68
C ARG A 67 -9.99 -25.40 -1.44
N TRP A 68 -9.53 -24.39 -0.70
CA TRP A 68 -8.83 -24.60 0.56
C TRP A 68 -9.75 -25.24 1.62
N LEU A 69 -11.00 -24.77 1.72
CA LEU A 69 -12.00 -25.29 2.67
C LEU A 69 -12.36 -26.76 2.41
N ASP A 70 -12.46 -27.17 1.14
CA ASP A 70 -12.83 -28.55 0.79
C ASP A 70 -11.69 -29.57 1.00
N ASN A 71 -10.44 -29.10 1.10
CA ASN A 71 -9.22 -29.94 1.21
C ASN A 71 -8.60 -29.98 2.63
N ASN A 72 -9.20 -29.29 3.61
CA ASN A 72 -8.77 -29.27 5.01
C ASN A 72 -9.95 -29.60 5.94
#